data_AF-A0AAN1HM19-F1
#
_entry.id   AF-A0AAN1HM19-F1
#
_cell.length_a   1.000
_cell.length_b   1.000
_cell.length_c   1.000
_cell.angle_alpha   90.00
_cell.angle_beta   90.00
_cell.angle_gamma   90.00
#
_symmetry.space_group_name_H-M   'P 1'
#
loop_
_entity.id
_entity.type
_entity.pdbx_description
1 polymer ?
#
loop_
_entity_poly.entity_id
_entity_poly.type
_entity_poly.pdbx_seq_one_letter_code
_entity_poly.pdbx_strand_id
1 'polypeptide(L)'
;MCAFLLLWRYCPYDTPAHPRQAAHIAPAERRLALQELAAECPGMSREELLRQACDFFGWRRLGQDIRAALEADVAELCAQGVFVDAEGRITVAR
;
A
#
# COMPACT_ATOMS: atom_id res chain seq x y z
N MET A 1 14.70 5.78 1.73
CA MET A 1 15.05 4.59 0.90
C MET A 1 15.53 3.48 1.82
N CYS A 2 14.61 2.85 2.53
CA CYS A 2 14.88 1.70 3.38
C CYS A 2 15.24 0.46 2.54
N ALA A 3 16.20 -0.34 3.01
CA ALA A 3 16.65 -1.58 2.37
C ALA A 3 15.52 -2.60 2.12
N PHE A 4 14.41 -2.48 2.84
CA PHE A 4 13.23 -3.34 2.73
C PHE A 4 12.49 -3.18 1.39
N LEU A 5 12.35 -1.94 0.89
CA LEU A 5 11.72 -1.65 -0.41
C LEU A 5 12.56 -2.18 -1.60
N LEU A 6 13.88 -2.24 -1.44
CA LEU A 6 14.78 -2.79 -2.47
C LEU A 6 14.69 -4.31 -2.59
N LEU A 7 14.46 -5.03 -1.47
CA LEU A 7 14.28 -6.48 -1.50
C LEU A 7 12.90 -6.87 -2.08
N TRP A 8 11.85 -6.10 -1.76
CA TRP A 8 10.49 -6.37 -2.24
C TRP A 8 10.29 -6.11 -3.74
N ARG A 9 10.97 -5.08 -4.26
CA ARG A 9 10.99 -4.76 -5.70
C ARG A 9 11.70 -5.82 -6.54
N TYR A 10 12.35 -6.78 -5.87
CA TYR A 10 13.03 -7.93 -6.46
C TYR A 10 12.32 -9.25 -6.12
N CYS A 11 10.98 -9.31 -6.17
CA CYS A 11 10.30 -10.60 -6.30
C CYS A 11 10.64 -11.18 -7.68
N PRO A 12 11.37 -12.31 -7.78
CA PRO A 12 11.87 -12.84 -9.06
C PRO A 12 10.77 -13.34 -10.02
N TYR A 13 9.50 -13.29 -9.61
CA TYR A 13 8.33 -13.67 -10.42
C TYR A 13 7.60 -12.48 -11.06
N ASP A 14 8.02 -11.25 -10.77
CA ASP A 14 7.40 -10.06 -11.37
C ASP A 14 7.93 -9.85 -12.79
N THR A 15 7.33 -10.55 -13.75
CA THR A 15 7.58 -10.31 -15.17
C THR A 15 6.55 -9.31 -15.69
N PRO A 16 6.92 -8.36 -16.57
CA PRO A 16 5.97 -7.43 -17.18
C PRO A 16 4.84 -8.14 -17.97
N ALA A 17 4.97 -9.45 -18.20
CA ALA A 17 3.96 -10.31 -18.79
C ALA A 17 2.82 -10.70 -17.83
N HIS A 18 3.03 -10.66 -16.49
CA HIS A 18 2.06 -11.11 -15.49
C HIS A 18 2.04 -10.16 -14.28
N PRO A 19 1.40 -8.97 -14.40
CA PRO A 19 1.25 -8.08 -13.25
C PRO A 19 0.53 -8.81 -12.12
N ARG A 20 1.10 -8.80 -10.91
CA ARG A 20 0.49 -9.40 -9.72
C ARG A 20 -0.88 -8.79 -9.51
N GLN A 21 -1.98 -9.55 -9.61
CA GLN A 21 -3.29 -9.00 -9.29
C GLN A 21 -3.38 -8.71 -7.78
N ALA A 22 -4.07 -7.64 -7.39
CA ALA A 22 -4.23 -7.29 -5.96
C ALA A 22 -4.79 -8.44 -5.12
N ALA A 23 -5.68 -9.25 -5.71
CA ALA A 23 -6.25 -10.44 -5.08
C ALA A 23 -5.23 -11.58 -4.84
N HIS A 24 -4.11 -11.58 -5.56
CA HIS A 24 -3.05 -12.59 -5.41
C HIS A 24 -1.96 -12.17 -4.42
N ILE A 25 -1.98 -10.93 -3.94
CA ILE A 25 -1.07 -10.45 -2.89
C ILE A 25 -1.77 -10.64 -1.55
N ALA A 26 -1.10 -11.23 -0.57
CA ALA A 26 -1.74 -11.45 0.72
C ALA A 26 -2.06 -10.11 1.41
N PRO A 27 -3.20 -9.99 2.13
CA PRO A 27 -3.55 -8.73 2.81
C PRO A 27 -2.46 -8.21 3.75
N ALA A 28 -1.78 -9.10 4.48
CA ALA A 28 -0.67 -8.72 5.36
C ALA A 28 0.47 -8.01 4.60
N GLU A 29 0.77 -8.47 3.38
CA GLU A 29 1.81 -7.86 2.54
C GLU A 29 1.38 -6.49 2.03
N ARG A 30 0.12 -6.34 1.60
CA ARG A 30 -0.43 -5.05 1.17
C ARG A 30 -0.42 -4.03 2.31
N ARG A 31 -0.83 -4.46 3.50
CA ARG A 31 -0.83 -3.64 4.72
C ARG A 31 0.55 -3.23 5.16
N LEU A 32 1.54 -4.11 5.04
CA LEU A 32 2.93 -3.78 5.33
C LEU A 32 3.44 -2.71 4.36
N ALA A 33 3.19 -2.86 3.06
CA ALA A 33 3.57 -1.85 2.07
C ALA A 33 2.93 -0.49 2.36
N LEU A 34 1.63 -0.46 2.70
CA LEU A 34 0.93 0.78 3.08
C LEU A 34 1.57 1.45 4.30
N GLN A 35 1.93 0.68 5.33
CA GLN A 35 2.60 1.21 6.53
C GLN A 35 3.96 1.82 6.20
N GLU A 36 4.79 1.11 5.43
CA GLU A 36 6.11 1.61 5.05
C GLU A 36 6.00 2.90 4.21
N LEU A 37 5.08 2.95 3.24
CA LEU A 37 4.83 4.16 2.45
C LEU A 37 4.38 5.34 3.32
N ALA A 38 3.44 5.11 4.24
CA ALA A 38 2.97 6.13 5.16
C ALA A 38 4.06 6.57 6.18
N ALA A 39 4.98 5.68 6.54
CA ALA A 39 6.10 5.99 7.42
C ALA A 39 7.19 6.80 6.71
N GLU A 40 7.45 6.53 5.42
CA GLU A 40 8.41 7.31 4.63
C GLU A 40 7.88 8.72 4.29
N CYS A 41 6.57 8.86 4.08
CA CYS A 41 5.91 10.13 3.74
C CYS A 41 4.68 10.38 4.65
N PRO A 42 4.87 10.83 5.91
CA PRO A 42 3.76 11.05 6.82
C PRO A 42 2.86 12.22 6.37
N GLY A 43 1.54 12.07 6.55
CA GLY A 43 0.57 13.13 6.29
C GLY A 43 0.03 13.16 4.86
N MET A 44 0.25 12.10 4.08
CA MET A 44 -0.39 11.90 2.78
C MET A 44 -1.91 11.79 2.93
N SER A 45 -2.65 12.26 1.93
CA SER A 45 -4.07 11.89 1.84
C SER A 45 -4.20 10.39 1.58
N ARG A 46 -5.36 9.84 1.93
CA ARG A 46 -5.73 8.46 1.61
C ARG A 46 -5.56 8.17 0.11
N GLU A 47 -6.04 9.04 -0.77
CA GLU A 47 -5.95 8.87 -2.22
C GLU A 47 -4.48 8.83 -2.71
N GLU A 48 -3.61 9.68 -2.16
CA GLU A 48 -2.18 9.66 -2.50
C GLU A 48 -1.50 8.37 -2.04
N LEU A 49 -1.81 7.89 -0.84
CA LEU A 49 -1.30 6.62 -0.33
C LEU A 49 -1.73 5.45 -1.22
N LEU A 50 -2.99 5.41 -1.65
CA LEU A 50 -3.49 4.37 -2.57
C LEU A 50 -2.77 4.37 -3.92
N ARG A 51 -2.49 5.56 -4.48
CA ARG A 51 -1.75 5.68 -5.74
C ARG A 51 -0.30 5.24 -5.59
N GLN A 52 0.37 5.64 -4.51
CA GLN A 52 1.74 5.18 -4.25
C GLN A 52 1.81 3.67 -4.05
N ALA A 53 0.83 3.07 -3.37
CA ALA A 53 0.74 1.61 -3.27
C ALA A 53 0.53 0.96 -4.65
N CYS A 54 -0.34 1.55 -5.49
CA CYS A 54 -0.55 1.10 -6.87
C CYS A 54 0.74 1.10 -7.69
N ASP A 55 1.50 2.19 -7.62
CA ASP A 55 2.80 2.32 -8.29
C ASP A 55 3.84 1.36 -7.71
N PHE A 56 3.84 1.18 -6.39
CA PHE A 56 4.74 0.26 -5.68
C PHE A 56 4.55 -1.20 -6.13
N PHE A 57 3.30 -1.64 -6.30
CA PHE A 57 2.96 -2.98 -6.78
C PHE A 57 3.03 -3.13 -8.31
N GLY A 58 3.39 -2.07 -9.04
CA GLY A 58 3.47 -2.09 -10.50
C GLY A 58 2.11 -2.19 -11.21
N TRP A 59 1.02 -1.85 -10.50
CA TRP A 59 -0.31 -1.85 -11.09
C TRP A 59 -0.51 -0.62 -11.97
N ARG A 60 -0.85 -0.84 -13.25
CA ARG A 60 -0.99 0.26 -14.21
C ARG A 60 -2.12 1.25 -13.89
N ARG A 61 -3.14 0.84 -13.15
CA ARG A 61 -4.35 1.63 -12.89
C ARG A 61 -4.91 1.30 -11.51
N LEU A 62 -5.32 2.33 -10.78
CA LEU A 62 -6.16 2.19 -9.59
C LEU A 62 -7.62 1.91 -9.99
N GLY A 63 -7.87 0.68 -10.46
CA GLY A 63 -9.21 0.20 -10.79
C GLY A 63 -10.07 -0.05 -9.55
N GLN A 64 -11.37 -0.28 -9.74
CA GLN A 64 -12.32 -0.48 -8.64
C GLN A 64 -11.90 -1.60 -7.68
N ASP A 65 -11.47 -2.76 -8.21
CA ASP A 65 -11.08 -3.90 -7.39
C ASP A 65 -9.83 -3.62 -6.55
N ILE A 66 -8.84 -2.97 -7.16
CA ILE A 66 -7.59 -2.58 -6.50
C ILE A 66 -7.89 -1.55 -5.41
N ARG A 67 -8.70 -0.53 -5.74
CA ARG A 67 -9.13 0.48 -4.77
C ARG A 67 -9.86 -0.17 -3.60
N ALA A 68 -10.83 -1.05 -3.86
CA ALA A 68 -11.59 -1.71 -2.81
C ALA A 68 -10.70 -2.56 -1.89
N ALA A 69 -9.74 -3.30 -2.45
CA ALA A 69 -8.80 -4.10 -1.67
C ALA A 69 -7.92 -3.22 -0.76
N LEU A 70 -7.34 -2.16 -1.31
CA LEU A 70 -6.48 -1.25 -0.55
C LEU A 70 -7.27 -0.43 0.48
N GLU A 71 -8.48 0.02 0.16
CA GLU A 71 -9.36 0.73 1.09
C GLU A 71 -9.73 -0.15 2.29
N ALA A 72 -10.04 -1.44 2.04
CA ALA A 72 -10.28 -2.40 3.11
C ALA A 72 -9.04 -2.59 4.00
N ASP A 73 -7.84 -2.61 3.41
CA ASP A 73 -6.59 -2.70 4.16
C ASP A 73 -6.30 -1.44 4.99
N VAL A 74 -6.54 -0.24 4.44
CA VAL A 74 -6.42 1.02 5.18
C VAL A 74 -7.42 1.07 6.33
N ALA A 75 -8.67 0.66 6.10
CA ALA A 75 -9.69 0.61 7.14
C ALA A 75 -9.30 -0.35 8.27
N GLU A 76 -8.75 -1.52 7.94
CA GLU A 76 -8.23 -2.47 8.93
C GLU A 76 -7.07 -1.88 9.73
N LEU A 77 -6.12 -1.19 9.08
CA LEU A 77 -5.00 -0.53 9.75
C LEU A 77 -5.46 0.60 10.69
N CYS A 78 -6.50 1.34 10.32
CA CYS A 78 -7.14 2.30 11.21
C CYS A 78 -7.82 1.60 12.40
N ALA A 79 -8.53 0.50 12.16
CA ALA A 79 -9.21 -0.26 13.21
C ALA A 79 -8.24 -0.87 14.23
N GLN A 80 -7.05 -1.26 13.77
CA GLN A 80 -5.94 -1.75 14.60
C GLN A 80 -5.18 -0.62 15.33
N GLY A 81 -5.52 0.64 15.06
CA GLY A 81 -4.82 1.81 15.62
C GLY A 81 -3.43 2.04 15.03
N VAL A 82 -3.06 1.35 13.96
CA VAL A 82 -1.78 1.52 13.25
C VAL A 82 -1.79 2.80 12.43
N PHE A 83 -2.92 3.13 11.80
CA PHE A 83 -3.12 4.39 11.10
C PHE A 83 -4.01 5.33 11.90
N VAL A 84 -3.60 6.59 11.95
CA VAL A 84 -4.42 7.70 12.41
C VAL A 84 -4.84 8.52 11.19
N ASP A 85 -6.14 8.62 10.98
CA ASP A 85 -6.74 9.53 10.00
C ASP A 85 -7.09 10.84 10.72
N ALA A 86 -6.25 11.85 10.54
CA ALA A 86 -6.46 13.18 11.12
C ALA A 86 -6.67 14.17 9.99
N GLU A 87 -7.86 14.77 9.93
CA GLU A 87 -8.20 15.78 8.92
C GLU A 87 -8.02 15.29 7.46
N GLY A 88 -8.25 14.00 7.20
CA GLY A 88 -8.08 13.38 5.88
C GLY A 88 -6.62 13.07 5.51
N ARG A 89 -5.69 13.16 6.49
CA ARG A 89 -4.30 12.79 6.34
C ARG A 89 -4.00 11.53 7.14
N ILE A 90 -3.37 10.57 6.47
CA ILE A 90 -2.94 9.31 7.06
C ILE A 90 -1.54 9.49 7.66
N THR A 91 -1.42 9.14 8.93
CA THR A 91 -0.13 9.02 9.63
C THR A 91 -0.04 7.66 10.32
N VAL A 92 1.17 7.13 10.45
CA VAL A 92 1.41 5.91 11.22
C VAL A 92 1.45 6.27 12.71
N ALA A 93 0.60 5.65 13.52
CA ALA A 93 0.67 5.73 14.96
C ALA A 93 2.01 5.12 15.41
N ARG A 94 2.84 5.92 16.07
CA ARG A 94 4.09 5.45 16.69
C ARG A 94 3.89 5.23 18.18
#